data_AF-A0A9N9Z0F6-F1
#
_entry.id   AF-A0A9N9Z0F6-F1
#
_cell.length_a   1.000
_cell.length_b   1.000
_cell.length_c   1.000
_cell.angle_alpha   90.00
_cell.angle_beta   90.00
_cell.angle_gamma   90.00
#
_symmetry.space_group_name_H-M   'P 1'
#
loop_
_entity.id
_entity.type
_entity.pdbx_description
1 polymer ?
#
loop_
_entity_poly.entity_id
_entity_poly.type
_entity_poly.pdbx_seq_one_letter_code
_entity_poly.pdbx_strand_id
1 'polypeptide(L)'
;MTQQLGPPDRDDIVYAAILRETYKVLTPYWFFTGDNVFLNEQQWKQPIQKNIIQKVGSSSLEAHEVPAMEVAARHFGGMYAQLLDCHRIRSEPHQPAAIEDSHGAIKYARDLEEAAAAANVNLLRAAIQSGEVQEVVDQNSLPKMSYQISNIHLAELLLLSLRVQFLNLRIYYDWAVLYHLPEEDRLCSRLRDLSVESWKYIAFLRGIEFFDATMLSPALWPSLELGTEAEKQYLMDFFTEIDNFRHPTPKDKKEEEMRILSYTAIITGRKTASRET
;
A
#
# COMPACT_ATOMS: atom_id res chain seq x y z
N MET A 1 21.09 3.58 -31.51
CA MET A 1 21.59 4.05 -30.20
C MET A 1 20.39 4.54 -29.43
N THR A 2 19.92 3.79 -28.45
CA THR A 2 18.92 4.26 -27.48
C THR A 2 19.67 5.15 -26.49
N GLN A 3 19.40 6.46 -26.50
CA GLN A 3 19.90 7.35 -25.44
C GLN A 3 19.34 6.85 -24.10
N GLN A 4 20.23 6.55 -23.16
CA GLN A 4 19.81 6.36 -21.77
C GLN A 4 19.32 7.71 -21.26
N LEU A 5 18.04 7.77 -20.90
CA LEU A 5 17.44 8.93 -20.25
C LEU A 5 18.04 9.05 -18.83
N GLY A 6 18.66 10.20 -18.55
CA GLY A 6 19.15 10.54 -17.22
C GLY A 6 18.01 10.95 -16.26
N PRO A 7 18.34 11.27 -15.00
CA PRO A 7 17.35 11.82 -14.07
C PRO A 7 16.72 13.10 -14.62
N PRO A 8 15.46 13.42 -14.26
CA PRO A 8 14.79 14.65 -14.69
C PRO A 8 15.60 15.87 -14.30
N ASP A 9 15.48 16.92 -15.11
CA ASP A 9 15.76 18.25 -14.61
C ASP A 9 14.76 18.60 -13.49
N ARG A 10 15.22 19.33 -12.47
CA ARG A 10 14.49 19.51 -11.19
C ARG A 10 13.16 20.26 -11.31
N ASP A 11 12.94 20.92 -12.43
CA ASP A 11 11.79 21.78 -12.72
C ASP A 11 10.95 21.26 -13.91
N ASP A 12 11.29 20.10 -14.50
CA ASP A 12 10.51 19.49 -15.57
C ASP A 12 9.30 18.73 -15.01
N ILE A 13 8.19 19.46 -14.90
CA ILE A 13 6.91 18.99 -14.35
C ILE A 13 6.32 17.84 -15.19
N VAL A 14 6.57 17.82 -16.51
CA VAL A 14 6.03 16.81 -17.42
C VAL A 14 6.80 15.50 -17.25
N TYR A 15 8.13 15.57 -17.25
CA TYR A 15 8.96 14.40 -17.01
C TYR A 15 8.78 13.85 -15.59
N ALA A 16 8.57 14.73 -14.61
CA ALA A 16 8.20 14.38 -13.25
C ALA A 16 6.89 13.57 -13.19
N ALA A 17 5.85 14.03 -13.91
CA ALA A 17 4.56 13.34 -13.97
C ALA A 17 4.70 11.96 -14.65
N ILE A 18 5.43 11.88 -15.76
CA ILE A 18 5.72 10.62 -16.45
C ILE A 18 6.45 9.66 -15.52
N LEU A 19 7.44 10.13 -14.75
CA LEU A 19 8.15 9.30 -13.79
C LEU A 19 7.27 8.84 -12.64
N ARG A 20 6.36 9.67 -12.13
CA ARG A 20 5.40 9.26 -11.09
C ARG A 20 4.51 8.12 -11.58
N GLU A 21 3.96 8.24 -12.77
CA GLU A 21 3.12 7.18 -13.36
C GLU A 21 3.94 5.93 -13.70
N THR A 22 5.14 6.12 -14.25
CA THR A 22 6.09 5.03 -14.52
C THR A 22 6.50 4.31 -13.23
N TYR A 23 6.71 5.06 -12.14
CA TYR A 23 7.00 4.51 -10.81
C TYR A 23 5.85 3.62 -10.33
N LYS A 24 4.62 4.12 -10.35
CA LYS A 24 3.44 3.33 -9.94
C LYS A 24 3.33 2.00 -10.71
N VAL A 25 3.65 2.01 -12.00
CA VAL A 25 3.57 0.82 -12.87
C VAL A 25 4.75 -0.12 -12.67
N LEU A 26 5.97 0.40 -12.55
CA LEU A 26 7.19 -0.41 -12.53
C LEU A 26 7.60 -0.88 -11.14
N THR A 27 7.18 -0.20 -10.07
CA THR A 27 7.46 -0.62 -8.69
C THR A 27 7.05 -2.06 -8.42
N PRO A 28 5.81 -2.51 -8.73
CA PRO A 28 5.44 -3.92 -8.61
C PRO A 28 6.36 -4.84 -9.43
N TYR A 29 6.67 -4.50 -10.68
CA TYR A 29 7.53 -5.30 -11.56
C TYR A 29 8.92 -5.50 -10.95
N TRP A 30 9.56 -4.44 -10.48
CA TRP A 30 10.89 -4.51 -9.88
C TRP A 30 10.92 -5.30 -8.57
N PHE A 31 9.88 -5.18 -7.75
CA PHE A 31 9.72 -6.04 -6.56
C PHE A 31 9.69 -7.52 -6.91
N PHE A 32 9.13 -7.88 -8.06
CA PHE A 32 9.04 -9.26 -8.51
C PHE A 32 10.27 -9.77 -9.27
N THR A 33 11.00 -8.91 -9.97
CA THR A 33 12.17 -9.34 -10.74
C THR A 33 13.48 -9.28 -9.97
N GLY A 34 13.53 -8.49 -8.88
CA GLY A 34 14.77 -8.29 -8.12
C GLY A 34 15.85 -7.54 -8.91
N ASP A 35 15.48 -6.95 -10.06
CA ASP A 35 16.40 -6.14 -10.87
C ASP A 35 16.83 -4.90 -10.08
N ASN A 36 18.06 -4.42 -10.36
CA ASN A 36 18.61 -3.20 -9.78
C ASN A 36 17.61 -2.05 -9.98
N VAL A 37 16.94 -1.70 -8.89
CA VAL A 37 16.02 -0.58 -8.86
C VAL A 37 16.90 0.66 -8.89
N PHE A 38 17.13 1.24 -10.07
CA PHE A 38 17.87 2.50 -10.20
C PHE A 38 17.30 3.60 -9.28
N LEU A 39 16.03 3.47 -8.86
CA LEU A 39 15.39 4.31 -7.84
C LEU A 39 16.04 4.26 -6.45
N ASN A 40 16.79 3.20 -6.13
CA ASN A 40 17.56 3.10 -4.88
C ASN A 40 18.86 3.91 -4.95
N GLU A 41 19.30 4.30 -6.15
CA GLU A 41 20.42 5.21 -6.30
C GLU A 41 19.99 6.62 -5.85
N GLN A 42 20.82 7.28 -5.05
CA GLN A 42 20.50 8.61 -4.49
C GLN A 42 20.05 9.62 -5.55
N GLN A 43 20.62 9.53 -6.75
CA GLN A 43 20.34 10.41 -7.88
C GLN A 43 18.90 10.31 -8.42
N TRP A 44 18.22 9.19 -8.18
CA TRP A 44 16.82 8.97 -8.57
C TRP A 44 15.86 9.09 -7.39
N LYS A 45 16.30 8.65 -6.20
CA LYS A 45 15.48 8.68 -4.99
C LYS A 45 14.96 10.07 -4.65
N GLN A 46 15.83 11.08 -4.66
CA GLN A 46 15.44 12.45 -4.30
C GLN A 46 14.48 13.10 -5.30
N PRO A 47 14.72 13.06 -6.63
CA PRO A 47 13.75 13.56 -7.60
C PRO A 47 12.38 12.88 -7.50
N ILE A 48 12.33 11.56 -7.31
CA ILE A 48 11.07 10.83 -7.19
C ILE A 48 10.31 11.24 -5.92
N GLN A 49 11.00 11.32 -4.77
CA GLN A 49 10.39 11.79 -3.53
C GLN A 49 9.86 13.22 -3.64
N LYS A 50 10.63 14.12 -4.29
CA LYS A 50 10.19 15.49 -4.58
C LYS A 50 8.94 15.49 -5.48
N ASN A 51 8.91 14.67 -6.52
CA ASN A 51 7.79 14.59 -7.47
C ASN A 51 6.52 13.98 -6.86
N ILE A 52 6.65 13.05 -5.90
CA ILE A 52 5.49 12.52 -5.16
C ILE A 52 4.80 13.64 -4.36
N ILE A 53 5.58 14.62 -3.87
CA ILE A 53 5.10 15.74 -3.05
C ILE A 53 4.74 16.97 -3.91
N GLN A 54 5.28 17.09 -5.12
CA GLN A 54 4.94 18.19 -6.05
C GLN A 54 3.59 17.95 -6.72
N LYS A 55 2.58 18.70 -6.26
CA LYS A 55 1.25 18.73 -6.85
C LYS A 55 1.14 19.77 -7.96
N VAL A 56 0.32 19.47 -8.97
CA VAL A 56 -0.15 20.44 -9.97
C VAL A 56 -1.57 20.89 -9.57
N GLY A 57 -1.73 22.16 -9.18
CA GLY A 57 -3.01 22.77 -8.80
C GLY A 57 -3.24 22.90 -7.28
N SER A 58 -4.19 23.75 -6.88
CA SER A 58 -4.56 23.96 -5.47
C SER A 58 -5.79 23.13 -5.07
N SER A 59 -5.78 22.57 -3.87
CA SER A 59 -6.91 21.85 -3.26
C SER A 59 -7.21 22.45 -1.90
N SER A 60 -8.49 22.53 -1.52
CA SER A 60 -8.88 22.94 -0.16
C SER A 60 -8.36 21.97 0.91
N LEU A 61 -7.98 20.75 0.52
CA LEU A 61 -7.44 19.71 1.39
C LEU A 61 -5.91 19.65 1.40
N GLU A 62 -5.21 20.56 0.70
CA GLU A 62 -3.75 20.48 0.50
C GLU A 62 -2.95 20.32 1.81
N ALA A 63 -3.34 21.04 2.87
CA ALA A 63 -2.70 20.93 4.19
C ALA A 63 -2.79 19.53 4.82
N HIS A 64 -3.73 18.70 4.38
CA HIS A 64 -3.92 17.31 4.82
C HIS A 64 -3.39 16.30 3.80
N GLU A 65 -3.36 16.66 2.53
CA GLU A 65 -2.79 15.83 1.45
C GLU A 65 -1.26 15.72 1.56
N VAL A 66 -0.58 16.82 1.87
CA VAL A 66 0.90 16.86 1.95
C VAL A 66 1.44 15.86 2.98
N PRO A 67 0.95 15.82 4.25
CA PRO A 67 1.39 14.81 5.21
C PRO A 67 1.20 13.36 4.72
N ALA A 68 0.09 13.06 4.03
CA ALA A 68 -0.16 11.75 3.45
C ALA A 68 0.88 11.39 2.37
N MET A 69 1.21 12.35 1.50
CA MET A 69 2.25 12.18 0.48
C MET A 69 3.64 11.99 1.10
N GLU A 70 3.98 12.74 2.14
CA GLU A 70 5.27 12.62 2.85
C GLU A 70 5.44 11.24 3.50
N VAL A 71 4.39 10.73 4.16
CA VAL A 71 4.40 9.39 4.74
C VAL A 71 4.58 8.32 3.68
N ALA A 72 3.87 8.43 2.56
CA ALA A 72 4.04 7.53 1.43
C ALA A 72 5.49 7.58 0.90
N ALA A 73 6.03 8.77 0.64
CA ALA A 73 7.40 8.96 0.16
C ALA A 73 8.45 8.36 1.12
N ARG A 74 8.23 8.45 2.44
CA ARG A 74 9.08 7.84 3.47
C ARG A 74 9.00 6.31 3.43
N HIS A 75 7.79 5.74 3.32
CA HIS A 75 7.61 4.29 3.22
C HIS A 75 8.25 3.74 1.95
N PHE A 76 7.91 4.27 0.78
CA PHE A 76 8.45 3.81 -0.50
C PHE A 76 9.96 4.00 -0.60
N GLY A 77 10.50 5.08 -0.02
CA GLY A 77 11.94 5.32 0.03
C GLY A 77 12.72 4.44 1.01
N GLY A 78 12.05 3.75 1.94
CA GLY A 78 12.68 2.87 2.93
C GLY A 78 12.28 1.40 2.86
N MET A 79 11.23 1.07 2.10
CA MET A 79 10.64 -0.26 2.02
C MET A 79 11.66 -1.35 1.67
N TYR A 80 12.56 -1.11 0.69
CA TYR A 80 13.55 -2.13 0.32
C TYR A 80 14.49 -2.50 1.49
N ALA A 81 15.01 -1.50 2.21
CA ALA A 81 15.85 -1.74 3.38
C ALA A 81 15.08 -2.45 4.49
N GLN A 82 13.84 -2.03 4.75
CA GLN A 82 12.94 -2.68 5.70
C GLN A 82 12.69 -4.15 5.35
N LEU A 83 12.49 -4.48 4.08
CA LEU A 83 12.29 -5.87 3.63
C LEU A 83 13.56 -6.71 3.81
N LEU A 84 14.74 -6.17 3.52
CA LEU A 84 16.01 -6.86 3.78
C LEU A 84 16.19 -7.16 5.27
N ASP A 85 15.89 -6.20 6.14
CA ASP A 85 15.92 -6.42 7.59
C ASP A 85 14.91 -7.48 8.01
N CYS A 86 13.68 -7.45 7.46
CA CYS A 86 12.68 -8.46 7.72
C CYS A 86 13.17 -9.87 7.37
N HIS A 87 13.77 -10.05 6.19
CA HIS A 87 14.29 -11.34 5.76
C HIS A 87 15.44 -11.82 6.65
N ARG A 88 16.38 -10.93 6.96
CA ARG A 88 17.56 -11.26 7.78
C ARG A 88 17.19 -11.60 9.22
N ILE A 89 16.26 -10.87 9.82
CA ILE A 89 15.80 -11.19 11.18
C ILE A 89 15.05 -12.53 11.18
N ARG A 90 14.19 -12.77 10.19
CA ARG A 90 13.40 -14.02 10.11
C ARG A 90 14.21 -15.27 9.83
N SER A 91 15.39 -15.18 9.21
CA SER A 91 16.23 -16.35 8.99
C SER A 91 16.79 -16.92 10.29
N GLU A 92 17.09 -16.05 11.27
CA GLU A 92 17.69 -16.45 12.55
C GLU A 92 17.14 -15.61 13.73
N PRO A 93 15.83 -15.70 14.02
CA PRO A 93 15.11 -14.69 14.82
C PRO A 93 15.53 -14.59 16.28
N HIS A 94 16.17 -15.63 16.82
CA HIS A 94 16.59 -15.70 18.22
C HIS A 94 18.10 -15.50 18.41
N GLN A 95 18.85 -15.20 17.35
CA GLN A 95 20.25 -14.81 17.50
C GLN A 95 20.34 -13.42 18.13
N PRO A 96 21.34 -13.14 18.99
CA PRO A 96 21.48 -11.84 19.65
C PRO A 96 21.47 -10.65 18.67
N ALA A 97 22.15 -10.79 17.53
CA ALA A 97 22.18 -9.76 16.48
C ALA A 97 20.78 -9.52 15.88
N ALA A 98 20.02 -10.59 15.60
CA ALA A 98 18.66 -10.46 15.06
C ALA A 98 17.71 -9.80 16.07
N ILE A 99 17.85 -10.09 17.37
CA ILE A 99 17.07 -9.45 18.44
C ILE A 99 17.39 -7.96 18.50
N GLU A 100 18.67 -7.58 18.49
CA GLU A 100 19.08 -6.18 18.53
C GLU A 100 18.51 -5.40 17.34
N ASP A 101 18.64 -5.95 16.14
CA ASP A 101 18.13 -5.32 14.93
C ASP A 101 16.60 -5.30 14.85
N SER A 102 15.94 -6.28 15.48
CA SER A 102 14.47 -6.31 15.55
C SER A 102 13.91 -5.07 16.24
N HIS A 103 14.59 -4.50 17.22
CA HIS A 103 14.14 -3.27 17.89
C HIS A 103 14.06 -2.09 16.91
N GLY A 104 15.05 -1.95 16.02
CA GLY A 104 15.05 -0.93 14.98
C GLY A 104 13.93 -1.15 13.96
N ALA A 105 13.77 -2.39 13.50
CA ALA A 105 12.72 -2.76 12.54
C ALA A 105 11.31 -2.57 13.11
N ILE A 106 11.08 -2.97 14.36
CA ILE A 106 9.82 -2.78 15.10
C ILE A 106 9.52 -1.29 15.23
N LYS A 107 10.48 -0.50 15.71
CA LYS A 107 10.31 0.95 15.87
C LYS A 107 9.99 1.62 14.53
N TYR A 108 10.72 1.25 13.47
CA TYR A 108 10.49 1.81 12.14
C TYR A 108 9.08 1.50 11.62
N ALA A 109 8.64 0.24 11.72
CA ALA A 109 7.31 -0.17 11.30
C ALA A 109 6.22 0.55 12.12
N ARG A 110 6.35 0.60 13.45
CA ARG A 110 5.42 1.30 14.33
C ARG A 110 5.34 2.80 14.00
N ASP A 111 6.48 3.49 13.91
CA ASP A 111 6.50 4.93 13.67
C ASP A 111 5.89 5.29 12.30
N LEU A 112 6.10 4.45 11.27
CA LEU A 112 5.46 4.63 9.97
C LEU A 112 3.95 4.35 10.00
N GLU A 113 3.54 3.29 10.71
CA GLU A 113 2.13 2.95 10.89
C GLU A 113 1.38 4.09 11.58
N GLU A 114 1.90 4.60 12.70
CA GLU A 114 1.29 5.70 13.45
C GLU A 114 1.20 6.98 12.63
N ALA A 115 2.25 7.31 11.87
CA ALA A 115 2.25 8.46 10.99
C ALA A 115 1.23 8.32 9.85
N ALA A 116 1.13 7.13 9.24
CA ALA A 116 0.15 6.83 8.19
C ALA A 116 -1.28 6.86 8.74
N ALA A 117 -1.52 6.30 9.92
CA ALA A 117 -2.82 6.34 10.59
C ALA A 117 -3.25 7.78 10.86
N ALA A 118 -2.36 8.61 11.41
CA ALA A 118 -2.65 10.01 11.70
C ALA A 118 -2.93 10.81 10.42
N ALA A 119 -2.11 10.64 9.37
CA ALA A 119 -2.32 11.29 8.09
C ALA A 119 -3.65 10.88 7.45
N ASN A 120 -3.96 9.58 7.42
CA ASN A 120 -5.19 9.05 6.85
C ASN A 120 -6.43 9.56 7.59
N VAL A 121 -6.44 9.48 8.94
CA VAL A 121 -7.57 9.96 9.76
C VAL A 121 -7.81 11.46 9.56
N ASN A 122 -6.75 12.26 9.53
CA ASN A 122 -6.89 13.71 9.35
C ASN A 122 -7.37 14.07 7.95
N LEU A 123 -6.84 13.42 6.90
CA LEU A 123 -7.27 13.64 5.52
C LEU A 123 -8.72 13.20 5.30
N LEU A 124 -9.08 11.99 5.77
CA LEU A 124 -10.45 11.47 5.65
C LEU A 124 -11.45 12.36 6.38
N ARG A 125 -11.12 12.80 7.60
CA ARG A 125 -11.97 13.71 8.37
C ARG A 125 -12.18 15.03 7.65
N ALA A 126 -11.11 15.63 7.14
CA ALA A 126 -11.19 16.90 6.40
C ALA A 126 -12.02 16.74 5.13
N ALA A 127 -11.82 15.64 4.39
CA ALA A 127 -12.59 15.32 3.19
C ALA A 127 -14.09 15.11 3.46
N ILE A 128 -14.44 14.47 4.58
CA ILE A 128 -15.84 14.33 5.01
C ILE A 128 -16.43 15.70 5.37
N GLN A 129 -15.68 16.52 6.10
CA GLN A 129 -16.13 17.86 6.50
C GLN A 129 -16.32 18.80 5.31
N SER A 130 -15.51 18.67 4.25
CA SER A 130 -15.66 19.43 3.02
C SER A 130 -16.70 18.85 2.04
N GLY A 131 -17.24 17.67 2.35
CA GLY A 131 -18.21 16.97 1.49
C GLY A 131 -17.60 16.24 0.28
N GLU A 132 -16.27 16.19 0.18
CA GLU A 132 -15.53 15.49 -0.89
C GLU A 132 -15.58 13.96 -0.70
N VAL A 133 -15.80 13.51 0.55
CA VAL A 133 -16.10 12.12 0.89
C VAL A 133 -17.42 12.07 1.66
N GLN A 134 -18.30 11.15 1.29
CA GLN A 134 -19.53 10.86 2.02
C GLN A 134 -19.57 9.40 2.41
N GLU A 135 -19.82 9.12 3.69
CA GLU A 135 -20.11 7.77 4.15
C GLU A 135 -21.61 7.49 3.95
N VAL A 136 -21.92 6.50 3.13
CA VAL A 136 -23.28 6.15 2.75
C VAL A 136 -23.61 4.72 3.14
N VAL A 137 -24.86 4.48 3.51
CA VAL A 137 -25.35 3.12 3.79
C VAL A 137 -25.39 2.31 2.50
N ASP A 138 -24.75 1.14 2.50
CA ASP A 138 -24.68 0.24 1.36
C ASP A 138 -24.96 -1.19 1.84
N GLN A 139 -26.19 -1.68 1.64
CA GLN A 139 -26.58 -3.01 2.12
C GLN A 139 -25.85 -4.17 1.40
N ASN A 140 -25.19 -3.88 0.28
CA ASN A 140 -24.45 -4.88 -0.48
C ASN A 140 -22.96 -4.93 -0.09
N SER A 141 -22.46 -3.95 0.68
CA SER A 141 -21.08 -3.96 1.15
C SER A 141 -20.91 -4.76 2.45
N LEU A 142 -19.72 -5.33 2.65
CA LEU A 142 -19.37 -6.07 3.88
C LEU A 142 -19.61 -5.23 5.15
N PRO A 143 -19.11 -3.98 5.27
CA PRO A 143 -19.35 -3.16 6.46
C PRO A 143 -20.74 -2.49 6.49
N LYS A 144 -21.61 -2.75 5.51
CA LYS A 144 -22.90 -2.06 5.30
C LYS A 144 -22.81 -0.55 5.09
N MET A 145 -21.61 -0.07 4.84
CA MET A 145 -21.25 1.33 4.61
C MET A 145 -20.27 1.39 3.44
N SER A 146 -20.28 2.48 2.69
CA SER A 146 -19.38 2.71 1.57
C SER A 146 -18.99 4.18 1.51
N TYR A 147 -17.81 4.47 0.95
CA TYR A 147 -17.41 5.84 0.64
C TYR A 147 -17.84 6.22 -0.77
N GLN A 148 -18.57 7.32 -0.89
CA GLN A 148 -18.70 8.07 -2.12
C GLN A 148 -17.64 9.17 -2.12
N ILE A 149 -16.75 9.15 -3.11
CA ILE A 149 -15.61 10.05 -3.21
C ILE A 149 -15.75 10.84 -4.51
N SER A 150 -15.73 12.15 -4.41
CA SER A 150 -15.89 13.08 -5.55
C SER A 150 -14.71 13.07 -6.52
N ASN A 151 -13.51 12.74 -6.00
CA ASN A 151 -12.25 12.93 -6.70
C ASN A 151 -11.34 11.70 -6.56
N ILE A 152 -10.92 11.16 -7.71
CA ILE A 152 -10.02 10.01 -7.78
C ILE A 152 -8.65 10.26 -7.14
N HIS A 153 -8.11 11.48 -7.24
CA HIS A 153 -6.82 11.82 -6.64
C HIS A 153 -6.88 11.73 -5.10
N LEU A 154 -7.99 12.18 -4.52
CA LEU A 154 -8.22 12.07 -3.08
C LEU A 154 -8.35 10.60 -2.67
N ALA A 155 -9.08 9.79 -3.45
CA ALA A 155 -9.18 8.35 -3.22
C ALA A 155 -7.81 7.66 -3.29
N GLU A 156 -6.96 8.03 -4.26
CA GLU A 156 -5.59 7.54 -4.38
C GLU A 156 -4.79 7.83 -3.10
N LEU A 157 -4.82 9.06 -2.59
CA LEU A 157 -4.07 9.44 -1.38
C LEU A 157 -4.57 8.72 -0.12
N LEU A 158 -5.89 8.58 0.02
CA LEU A 158 -6.51 7.85 1.13
C LEU A 158 -6.14 6.37 1.09
N LEU A 159 -6.31 5.71 -0.06
CA LEU A 159 -5.95 4.30 -0.23
C LEU A 159 -4.45 4.07 -0.10
N LEU A 160 -3.62 5.02 -0.54
CA LEU A 160 -2.17 4.95 -0.37
C LEU A 160 -1.77 5.02 1.11
N SER A 161 -2.33 5.98 1.85
CA SER A 161 -2.07 6.13 3.29
C SER A 161 -2.55 4.91 4.06
N LEU A 162 -3.75 4.43 3.74
CA LEU A 162 -4.32 3.21 4.29
C LEU A 162 -3.43 1.99 4.00
N ARG A 163 -2.93 1.84 2.76
CA ARG A 163 -2.00 0.77 2.39
C ARG A 163 -0.71 0.83 3.20
N VAL A 164 -0.09 2.02 3.30
CA VAL A 164 1.14 2.20 4.10
C VAL A 164 0.89 1.82 5.56
N GLN A 165 -0.23 2.27 6.12
CA GLN A 165 -0.65 1.90 7.46
C GLN A 165 -0.78 0.38 7.60
N PHE A 166 -1.49 -0.26 6.68
CA PHE A 166 -1.75 -1.70 6.71
C PHE A 166 -0.47 -2.52 6.68
N LEU A 167 0.43 -2.23 5.75
CA LEU A 167 1.66 -3.00 5.57
C LEU A 167 2.58 -2.88 6.79
N ASN A 168 2.73 -1.68 7.33
CA ASN A 168 3.59 -1.47 8.49
C ASN A 168 2.96 -2.03 9.77
N LEU A 169 1.63 -1.94 9.93
CA LEU A 169 0.92 -2.60 11.02
C LEU A 169 1.07 -4.12 10.95
N ARG A 170 0.99 -4.68 9.73
CA ARG A 170 1.12 -6.11 9.48
C ARG A 170 2.54 -6.59 9.79
N ILE A 171 3.57 -5.82 9.39
CA ILE A 171 4.97 -6.11 9.77
C ILE A 171 5.15 -6.07 11.29
N TYR A 172 4.60 -5.05 11.96
CA TYR A 172 4.69 -4.92 13.41
C TYR A 172 4.00 -6.08 14.14
N TYR A 173 2.81 -6.48 13.66
CA TYR A 173 2.10 -7.64 14.18
C TYR A 173 2.94 -8.92 14.06
N ASP A 174 3.62 -9.18 12.93
CA ASP A 174 4.50 -10.35 12.83
C ASP A 174 5.62 -10.34 13.85
N TRP A 175 6.22 -9.18 14.12
CA TRP A 175 7.25 -9.08 15.15
C TRP A 175 6.67 -9.34 16.54
N ALA A 176 5.48 -8.84 16.82
CA ALA A 176 4.78 -9.12 18.07
C ALA A 176 4.54 -10.63 18.25
N VAL A 177 4.09 -11.33 17.20
CA VAL A 177 3.91 -12.79 17.22
C VAL A 177 5.26 -13.51 17.40
N LEU A 178 6.27 -13.14 16.61
CA LEU A 178 7.57 -13.82 16.59
C LEU A 178 8.33 -13.71 17.92
N TYR A 179 8.16 -12.58 18.62
CA TYR A 179 8.81 -12.31 19.90
C TYR A 179 7.86 -12.38 21.11
N HIS A 180 6.63 -12.84 20.92
CA HIS A 180 5.60 -12.94 21.96
C HIS A 180 5.41 -11.62 22.74
N LEU A 181 5.34 -10.50 22.03
CA LEU A 181 5.17 -9.19 22.64
C LEU A 181 3.75 -9.04 23.22
N PRO A 182 3.56 -8.31 24.35
CA PRO A 182 2.26 -8.18 25.02
C PRO A 182 1.14 -7.54 24.20
N GLU A 183 1.46 -6.98 23.04
CA GLU A 183 0.56 -6.19 22.21
C GLU A 183 0.00 -6.95 21.00
N GLU A 184 0.34 -8.24 20.84
CA GLU A 184 -0.11 -9.11 19.75
C GLU A 184 -1.63 -9.00 19.49
N ASP A 185 -2.46 -9.23 20.52
CA ASP A 185 -3.92 -9.19 20.42
C ASP A 185 -4.43 -7.81 19.98
N ARG A 186 -3.84 -6.74 20.51
CA ARG A 186 -4.20 -5.36 20.15
C ARG A 186 -3.89 -5.08 18.68
N LEU A 187 -2.72 -5.51 18.20
CA LEU A 187 -2.32 -5.33 16.82
C LEU A 187 -3.20 -6.14 15.86
N CYS A 188 -3.57 -7.37 16.24
CA CYS A 188 -4.52 -8.20 15.49
C CYS A 188 -5.89 -7.53 15.35
N SER A 189 -6.45 -6.98 16.44
CA SER A 189 -7.72 -6.24 16.40
C SER A 189 -7.62 -5.02 15.48
N ARG A 190 -6.53 -4.25 15.56
CA ARG A 190 -6.34 -3.06 14.69
C ARG A 190 -6.23 -3.43 13.22
N LEU A 191 -5.57 -4.54 12.88
CA LEU A 191 -5.51 -5.06 11.52
C LEU A 191 -6.90 -5.41 10.99
N ARG A 192 -7.75 -6.00 11.85
CA ARG A 192 -9.12 -6.31 11.51
C ARG A 192 -9.95 -5.05 11.27
N ASP A 193 -9.85 -4.05 12.15
CA ASP A 193 -10.55 -2.77 11.98
C ASP A 193 -10.15 -2.07 10.68
N LEU A 194 -8.85 -2.08 10.36
CA LEU A 194 -8.32 -1.50 9.13
C LEU A 194 -8.80 -2.25 7.87
N SER A 195 -9.01 -3.57 7.97
CA SER A 195 -9.63 -4.37 6.91
C SER A 195 -11.04 -3.88 6.62
N VAL A 196 -11.87 -3.75 7.67
CA VAL A 196 -13.26 -3.30 7.56
C VAL A 196 -13.33 -1.88 6.97
N GLU A 197 -12.44 -0.99 7.40
CA GLU A 197 -12.34 0.36 6.86
C GLU A 197 -11.95 0.37 5.38
N SER A 198 -10.98 -0.47 4.98
CA SER A 198 -10.56 -0.61 3.57
C SER A 198 -11.71 -1.02 2.65
N TRP A 199 -12.64 -1.85 3.15
CA TRP A 199 -13.74 -2.38 2.35
C TRP A 199 -14.78 -1.34 1.98
N LYS A 200 -14.85 -0.22 2.70
CA LYS A 200 -15.74 0.90 2.36
C LYS A 200 -15.38 1.55 1.02
N TYR A 201 -14.16 1.35 0.52
CA TYR A 201 -13.73 1.86 -0.79
C TYR A 201 -14.16 0.98 -1.97
N ILE A 202 -14.68 -0.23 -1.74
CA ILE A 202 -15.00 -1.19 -2.81
C ILE A 202 -16.05 -0.64 -3.78
N ALA A 203 -17.10 -0.01 -3.26
CA ALA A 203 -18.15 0.58 -4.11
C ALA A 203 -17.59 1.69 -5.02
N PHE A 204 -16.71 2.55 -4.48
CA PHE A 204 -16.01 3.56 -5.26
C PHE A 204 -15.13 2.90 -6.36
N LEU A 205 -14.34 1.89 -6.00
CA LEU A 205 -13.46 1.20 -6.96
C LEU A 205 -14.21 0.51 -8.09
N ARG A 206 -15.43 0.01 -7.84
CA ARG A 206 -16.32 -0.51 -8.89
C ARG A 206 -16.88 0.57 -9.81
N GLY A 207 -16.93 1.82 -9.36
CA GLY A 207 -17.53 2.94 -10.09
C GLY A 207 -16.56 3.77 -10.93
N ILE A 208 -15.25 3.54 -10.82
CA ILE A 208 -14.22 4.29 -11.56
C ILE A 208 -13.74 3.53 -12.81
N GLU A 209 -12.90 4.20 -13.61
CA GLU A 209 -12.29 3.56 -14.77
C GLU A 209 -11.46 2.33 -14.38
N PHE A 210 -11.52 1.33 -15.24
CA PHE A 210 -10.92 0.03 -14.97
C PHE A 210 -9.41 0.11 -14.66
N PHE A 211 -8.68 0.93 -15.43
CA PHE A 211 -7.24 1.10 -15.23
C PHE A 211 -6.94 1.58 -13.81
N ASP A 212 -7.66 2.61 -13.36
CA ASP A 212 -7.53 3.17 -12.02
C ASP A 212 -7.93 2.19 -10.93
N ALA A 213 -9.08 1.50 -11.10
CA ALA A 213 -9.53 0.46 -10.18
C ALA A 213 -8.45 -0.62 -9.99
N THR A 214 -7.75 -0.97 -11.06
CA THR A 214 -6.68 -1.97 -10.97
C THR A 214 -5.40 -1.46 -10.34
N MET A 215 -5.10 -0.17 -10.50
CA MET A 215 -3.95 0.45 -9.83
C MET A 215 -4.20 0.66 -8.33
N LEU A 216 -5.45 0.88 -7.93
CA LEU A 216 -5.84 1.21 -6.56
C LEU A 216 -6.25 -0.01 -5.71
N SER A 217 -6.88 -1.03 -6.32
CA SER A 217 -7.31 -2.24 -5.60
C SER A 217 -6.22 -3.01 -4.83
N PRO A 218 -4.91 -2.98 -5.19
CA PRO A 218 -3.87 -3.57 -4.36
C PRO A 218 -3.75 -3.01 -2.95
N ALA A 219 -4.32 -1.83 -2.67
CA ALA A 219 -4.41 -1.31 -1.31
C ALA A 219 -5.27 -2.18 -0.38
N LEU A 220 -6.22 -2.96 -0.93
CA LEU A 220 -7.12 -3.83 -0.16
C LEU A 220 -6.59 -5.26 -0.02
N TRP A 221 -5.58 -5.65 -0.80
CA TRP A 221 -5.05 -7.03 -0.81
C TRP A 221 -4.66 -7.57 0.58
N PRO A 222 -4.01 -6.79 1.47
CA PRO A 222 -3.68 -7.28 2.82
C PRO A 222 -4.90 -7.69 3.66
N SER A 223 -6.07 -7.10 3.40
CA SER A 223 -7.31 -7.42 4.15
C SER A 223 -7.82 -8.83 3.90
N LEU A 224 -7.38 -9.48 2.80
CA LEU A 224 -7.77 -10.85 2.47
C LEU A 224 -7.28 -11.86 3.52
N GLU A 225 -6.13 -11.61 4.14
CA GLU A 225 -5.57 -12.47 5.21
C GLU A 225 -6.43 -12.51 6.46
N LEU A 226 -7.27 -11.49 6.66
CA LEU A 226 -7.99 -11.20 7.90
C LEU A 226 -9.51 -11.37 7.75
N GLY A 227 -9.96 -11.75 6.55
CA GLY A 227 -11.36 -12.04 6.26
C GLY A 227 -11.78 -13.41 6.80
N THR A 228 -13.03 -13.50 7.23
CA THR A 228 -13.73 -14.80 7.33
C THR A 228 -13.92 -15.39 5.94
N GLU A 229 -14.28 -16.67 5.84
CA GLU A 229 -14.47 -17.33 4.53
C GLU A 229 -15.49 -16.62 3.64
N ALA A 230 -16.59 -16.11 4.20
CA ALA A 230 -17.59 -15.33 3.45
C ALA A 230 -17.04 -13.98 2.97
N GLU A 231 -16.23 -13.31 3.79
CA GLU A 231 -15.62 -12.03 3.44
C GLU A 231 -14.53 -12.20 2.39
N LYS A 232 -13.71 -13.25 2.50
CA LYS A 232 -12.74 -13.62 1.47
C LYS A 232 -13.43 -13.89 0.15
N GLN A 233 -14.54 -14.63 0.15
CA GLN A 233 -15.30 -14.89 -1.07
C GLN A 233 -15.77 -13.57 -1.71
N TYR A 234 -16.33 -12.65 -0.93
CA TYR A 234 -16.75 -11.33 -1.42
C TYR A 234 -15.58 -10.52 -1.99
N LEU A 235 -14.43 -10.51 -1.30
CA LEU A 235 -13.23 -9.81 -1.76
C LEU A 235 -12.68 -10.42 -3.04
N MET A 236 -12.65 -11.75 -3.14
CA MET A 236 -12.20 -12.46 -4.34
C MET A 236 -13.14 -12.24 -5.52
N ASP A 237 -14.45 -12.15 -5.28
CA ASP A 237 -15.41 -11.79 -6.33
C ASP A 237 -15.10 -10.39 -6.88
N PHE A 238 -14.83 -9.42 -6.00
CA PHE A 238 -14.40 -8.07 -6.38
C PHE A 238 -13.05 -8.05 -7.13
N PHE A 239 -12.02 -8.75 -6.65
CA PHE A 239 -10.71 -8.77 -7.32
C PHE A 239 -10.78 -9.47 -8.68
N THR A 240 -11.58 -10.52 -8.79
CA THR A 240 -11.81 -11.22 -10.08
C THR A 240 -12.61 -10.35 -11.05
N GLU A 241 -13.59 -9.59 -10.56
CA GLU A 241 -14.34 -8.60 -11.35
C GLU A 241 -13.39 -7.59 -12.00
N ILE A 242 -12.43 -7.06 -11.23
CA ILE A 242 -11.38 -6.19 -11.76
C ILE A 242 -10.48 -6.98 -12.74
N ASP A 243 -9.94 -8.15 -12.38
CA ASP A 243 -9.00 -8.87 -13.26
C ASP A 243 -9.60 -9.33 -14.60
N ASN A 244 -10.90 -9.64 -14.66
CA ASN A 244 -11.59 -10.05 -15.88
C ASN A 244 -11.60 -8.97 -16.98
N PHE A 245 -11.44 -7.70 -16.63
CA PHE A 245 -11.28 -6.64 -17.63
C PHE A 245 -9.86 -6.62 -18.23
N ARG A 246 -8.87 -7.20 -17.54
CA ARG A 246 -7.47 -7.35 -17.99
C ARG A 246 -7.26 -8.60 -18.83
N HIS A 247 -7.99 -9.67 -18.52
CA HIS A 247 -7.81 -10.97 -19.16
C HIS A 247 -9.15 -11.48 -19.72
N PRO A 248 -9.24 -11.77 -21.03
CA PRO A 248 -10.46 -12.30 -21.65
C PRO A 248 -10.90 -13.67 -21.10
N THR A 249 -9.99 -14.37 -20.42
CA THR A 249 -10.22 -15.72 -19.87
C THR A 249 -10.28 -15.62 -18.35
N PRO A 250 -11.34 -16.15 -17.70
CA PRO A 250 -11.42 -16.17 -16.25
C PRO A 250 -10.23 -16.92 -15.68
N LYS A 251 -9.43 -16.26 -14.83
CA LYS A 251 -8.41 -16.96 -14.04
C LYS A 251 -9.08 -17.80 -12.96
N ASP A 252 -8.41 -18.87 -12.54
CA ASP A 252 -8.83 -19.62 -11.36
C ASP A 252 -8.79 -18.69 -10.14
N LYS A 253 -9.94 -18.52 -9.46
CA LYS A 253 -10.04 -17.69 -8.25
C LYS A 253 -9.03 -18.13 -7.18
N LYS A 254 -8.71 -19.42 -7.11
CA LYS A 254 -7.69 -19.94 -6.18
C LYS A 254 -6.29 -19.48 -6.55
N GLU A 255 -5.95 -19.47 -7.84
CA GLU A 255 -4.66 -18.95 -8.29
C GLU A 255 -4.53 -17.46 -8.00
N GLU A 256 -5.60 -16.70 -8.23
CA GLU A 256 -5.64 -15.28 -7.93
C GLU A 256 -5.52 -15.00 -6.42
N GLU A 257 -6.21 -15.77 -5.58
CA GLU A 257 -6.08 -15.70 -4.13
C GLU A 257 -4.64 -15.98 -3.69
N MET A 258 -4.05 -17.06 -4.18
CA MET A 258 -2.64 -17.39 -3.90
C MET A 258 -1.69 -16.28 -4.35
N ARG A 259 -1.95 -15.64 -5.50
CA ARG A 259 -1.16 -14.52 -6.01
C ARG A 259 -1.24 -13.31 -5.08
N ILE A 260 -2.44 -12.95 -4.65
CA ILE A 260 -2.70 -11.81 -3.75
C ILE A 260 -2.04 -12.04 -2.38
N LEU A 261 -2.21 -13.24 -1.80
CA LEU A 261 -1.59 -13.61 -0.53
C LEU A 261 -0.06 -13.66 -0.64
N SER A 262 0.48 -14.24 -1.73
CA SER A 262 1.93 -14.27 -1.95
C SER A 262 2.49 -12.86 -2.14
N TYR A 263 1.80 -11.96 -2.82
CA TYR A 263 2.22 -10.57 -2.93
C TYR A 263 2.31 -9.91 -1.56
N THR A 264 1.24 -10.03 -0.76
CA THR A 264 1.19 -9.46 0.59
C THR A 264 2.32 -10.00 1.46
N ALA A 265 2.61 -11.31 1.39
CA ALA A 265 3.74 -11.92 2.09
C ALA A 265 5.10 -11.38 1.63
N ILE A 266 5.27 -11.10 0.33
CA ILE A 266 6.51 -10.50 -0.21
C ILE A 266 6.69 -9.08 0.31
N ILE A 267 5.66 -8.23 0.18
CA ILE A 267 5.75 -6.81 0.56
C ILE A 267 5.71 -6.57 2.08
N THR A 268 5.55 -7.63 2.88
CA THR A 268 5.70 -7.62 4.34
C THR A 268 6.95 -8.37 4.81
N GLY A 269 7.80 -8.83 3.89
CA GLY A 269 9.07 -9.49 4.19
C GLY A 269 8.93 -10.92 4.74
N ARG A 270 7.73 -11.51 4.68
CA ARG A 270 7.47 -12.92 5.06
C ARG A 270 7.94 -13.92 4.01
N LYS A 271 8.04 -13.50 2.74
CA LYS A 271 8.50 -14.34 1.61
C LYS A 271 9.46 -13.55 0.72
N THR A 272 10.51 -14.17 0.22
CA THR A 272 11.39 -13.57 -0.78
C THR A 272 10.71 -13.59 -2.16
N ALA A 273 10.98 -12.60 -3.00
CA ALA A 273 10.50 -12.57 -4.39
C ALA A 273 11.19 -13.60 -5.31
N SER A 274 11.94 -14.57 -4.76
CA SER A 274 12.76 -15.51 -5.52
C SER A 274 11.94 -16.27 -6.57
N ARG A 275 12.40 -16.25 -7.82
CA ARG A 275 12.01 -17.22 -8.83
C ARG A 275 12.54 -18.58 -8.39
N GLU A 276 11.65 -19.50 -8.05
CA GLU A 276 11.99 -20.91 -8.20
C GLU A 276 12.19 -21.14 -9.69
N THR A 277 13.45 -21.15 -10.12
CA THR A 277 13.91 -21.72 -11.40
C THR A 277 14.42 -23.12 -11.16
#